data_AF-A0A6A4HLV4-F1
#
_entry.id   AF-A0A6A4HLV4-F1
#
_cell.length_a   1.000
_cell.length_b   1.000
_cell.length_c   1.000
_cell.angle_alpha   90.00
_cell.angle_beta   90.00
_cell.angle_gamma   90.00
#
_symmetry.space_group_name_H-M   'P 1'
#
loop_
_entity.id
_entity.type
_entity.pdbx_description
1 polymer ?
#
loop_
_entity_poly.entity_id
_entity_poly.type
_entity_poly.pdbx_seq_one_letter_code
_entity_poly.pdbx_strand_id
1 'polypeptide(L)'
;MPKRFSAPGLPELNHSQMFAVKSVLQKPISLIQGPPGTGKTVTSASIVYHLAKMNPDQVLVCAPSNVAVDQLTEKIHATGLKVVRLTAKSREALDSSVSFLTLHQQVTNSTTHVELQKLIMLKNEQGELSSNDERKYKTLIRQCEKEILSAADVICCTCVGAGDPRLSKLKFRTVLIDEATQAAEPECMIPLVLGCKQVVLVGDHQQLGPVIMNKKAARAGLTQSLFERLVVLGNRPIRLQVLCRTVSRPLNV
;
A
#
# COMPACT_ATOMS: atom_id res chain seq x y z
N MET A 1 -11.50 3.81 20.89
CA MET A 1 -11.60 4.69 19.70
C MET A 1 -10.69 5.90 19.91
N PRO A 2 -10.02 6.41 18.85
CA PRO A 2 -9.13 7.57 18.98
C PRO A 2 -9.91 8.85 19.31
N LYS A 3 -9.27 9.79 20.02
CA LYS A 3 -9.88 11.10 20.38
C LYS A 3 -9.95 12.06 19.19
N ARG A 4 -9.02 11.94 18.24
CA ARG A 4 -8.94 12.72 16.99
C ARG A 4 -8.76 11.76 15.82
N PHE A 5 -9.55 11.94 14.75
CA PHE A 5 -9.49 11.09 13.56
C PHE A 5 -8.50 11.59 12.51
N SER A 6 -8.17 12.88 12.49
CA SER A 6 -7.09 13.42 11.66
C SER A 6 -5.74 12.89 12.15
N ALA A 7 -4.95 12.30 11.24
CA ALA A 7 -3.62 11.81 11.53
C ALA A 7 -2.59 12.97 11.47
N PRO A 8 -1.50 12.91 12.27
CA PRO A 8 -0.43 13.90 12.19
C PRO A 8 0.17 13.93 10.78
N GLY A 9 0.66 15.10 10.35
CA GLY A 9 1.29 15.28 9.03
C GLY A 9 0.34 15.24 7.83
N LEU A 10 -0.97 15.01 8.04
CA LEU A 10 -1.99 15.04 7.00
C LEU A 10 -2.95 16.23 7.17
N PRO A 11 -3.64 16.65 6.09
CA PRO A 11 -4.69 17.65 6.17
C PRO A 11 -5.81 17.25 7.14
N GLU A 12 -6.49 18.25 7.71
CA GLU A 12 -7.69 18.01 8.54
C GLU A 12 -8.79 17.30 7.73
N LEU A 13 -9.39 16.30 8.36
CA LEU A 13 -10.46 15.52 7.74
C LEU A 13 -11.79 16.26 7.85
N ASN A 14 -12.52 16.31 6.74
CA ASN A 14 -13.91 16.77 6.78
C ASN A 14 -14.86 15.73 7.41
N HIS A 15 -16.12 16.10 7.62
CA HIS A 15 -17.10 15.23 8.27
C HIS A 15 -17.27 13.86 7.59
N SER A 16 -17.34 13.81 6.26
CA SER A 16 -17.50 12.55 5.52
C SER A 16 -16.28 11.63 5.65
N GLN A 17 -15.07 12.21 5.67
CA GLN A 17 -13.82 11.48 5.86
C GLN A 17 -13.68 10.98 7.30
N MET A 18 -14.00 11.83 8.30
CA MET A 18 -14.02 11.41 9.72
C MET A 18 -15.01 10.27 9.96
N PHE A 19 -16.20 10.36 9.36
CA PHE A 19 -17.20 9.29 9.42
C PHE A 19 -16.67 7.99 8.79
N ALA A 20 -15.97 8.08 7.66
CA ALA A 20 -15.34 6.94 7.02
C ALA A 20 -14.28 6.28 7.93
N VAL A 21 -13.34 7.07 8.48
CA VAL A 21 -12.34 6.56 9.43
C VAL A 21 -13.01 5.88 10.62
N LYS A 22 -13.97 6.57 11.26
CA LYS A 22 -14.68 6.03 12.43
C LYS A 22 -15.38 4.70 12.13
N SER A 23 -16.08 4.62 11.00
CA SER A 23 -16.84 3.43 10.62
C SER A 23 -15.95 2.25 10.26
N VAL A 24 -14.84 2.50 9.58
CA VAL A 24 -13.88 1.48 9.14
C VAL A 24 -13.23 0.78 10.32
N LEU A 25 -12.82 1.53 11.34
CA LEU A 25 -12.16 1.00 12.53
C LEU A 25 -13.02 0.00 13.33
N GLN A 26 -14.33 -0.07 13.05
CA GLN A 26 -15.30 -0.90 13.78
C GLN A 26 -15.80 -2.10 12.98
N LYS A 27 -15.42 -2.23 11.70
CA LYS A 27 -15.98 -3.25 10.79
C LYS A 27 -14.89 -4.16 10.22
N PRO A 28 -15.16 -5.47 10.06
CA PRO A 28 -14.23 -6.39 9.42
C PRO A 28 -14.13 -6.17 7.90
N ILE A 29 -15.19 -5.68 7.26
CA ILE A 29 -15.21 -5.37 5.82
C ILE A 29 -15.77 -3.96 5.67
N SER A 30 -15.03 -3.09 4.99
CA SER A 30 -15.47 -1.74 4.67
C SER A 30 -15.19 -1.39 3.21
N LEU A 31 -16.16 -0.76 2.57
CA LEU A 31 -16.02 -0.20 1.23
C LEU A 31 -16.06 1.33 1.35
N ILE A 32 -15.08 2.02 0.77
CA ILE A 32 -15.06 3.48 0.67
C ILE A 32 -15.15 3.86 -0.80
N GLN A 33 -16.17 4.65 -1.12
CA GLN A 33 -16.32 5.23 -2.45
C GLN A 33 -15.96 6.71 -2.41
N GLY A 34 -15.14 7.17 -3.34
CA GLY A 34 -14.82 8.60 -3.46
C GLY A 34 -14.56 9.05 -4.90
N PRO A 35 -15.36 10.01 -5.43
CA PRO A 35 -15.06 10.68 -6.69
C PRO A 35 -13.64 11.31 -6.73
N PRO A 36 -13.12 11.65 -7.92
CA PRO A 36 -11.85 12.36 -8.03
C PRO A 36 -11.83 13.63 -7.16
N GLY A 37 -10.71 13.90 -6.49
CA GLY A 37 -10.56 15.09 -5.65
C GLY A 37 -11.26 15.07 -4.28
N THR A 38 -11.93 13.99 -3.87
CA THR A 38 -12.60 13.88 -2.55
C THR A 38 -11.67 13.48 -1.39
N GLY A 39 -10.36 13.36 -1.66
CA GLY A 39 -9.37 13.03 -0.64
C GLY A 39 -9.36 11.55 -0.22
N LYS A 40 -9.65 10.63 -1.15
CA LYS A 40 -9.54 9.16 -0.92
C LYS A 40 -8.21 8.79 -0.28
N THR A 41 -7.10 9.15 -0.89
CA THR A 41 -5.74 8.82 -0.42
C THR A 41 -5.43 9.38 0.97
N VAL A 42 -5.88 10.61 1.28
CA VAL A 42 -5.73 11.21 2.62
C VAL A 42 -6.55 10.45 3.67
N THR A 43 -7.75 10.04 3.29
CA THR A 43 -8.63 9.22 4.14
C THR A 43 -8.02 7.84 4.37
N SER A 44 -7.53 7.18 3.31
CA SER A 44 -6.84 5.89 3.36
C SER A 44 -5.61 5.95 4.28
N ALA A 45 -4.75 6.96 4.12
CA ALA A 45 -3.58 7.13 4.98
C ALA A 45 -3.95 7.37 6.45
N SER A 46 -5.02 8.12 6.72
CA SER A 46 -5.53 8.31 8.09
C SER A 46 -6.08 7.02 8.69
N ILE A 47 -6.77 6.20 7.89
CA ILE A 47 -7.25 4.87 8.30
C ILE A 47 -6.06 3.97 8.65
N VAL A 48 -5.06 3.89 7.78
CA VAL A 48 -3.84 3.10 8.00
C VAL A 48 -3.13 3.55 9.28
N TYR A 49 -3.02 4.86 9.51
CA TYR A 49 -2.43 5.41 10.72
C TYR A 49 -3.10 4.87 11.99
N HIS A 50 -4.43 4.97 12.07
CA HIS A 50 -5.16 4.48 13.25
C HIS A 50 -5.10 2.95 13.37
N LEU A 51 -5.19 2.22 12.25
CA LEU A 51 -5.10 0.76 12.28
C LEU A 51 -3.75 0.26 12.79
N ALA A 52 -2.65 0.90 12.37
CA ALA A 52 -1.29 0.59 12.81
C ALA A 52 -1.02 1.01 14.27
N LYS A 53 -1.68 2.06 14.77
CA LYS A 53 -1.54 2.48 16.18
C LYS A 53 -2.45 1.72 17.15
N MET A 54 -3.59 1.23 16.68
CA MET A 54 -4.56 0.51 17.52
C MET A 54 -4.29 -0.98 17.65
N ASN A 55 -3.58 -1.58 16.70
CA ASN A 55 -3.24 -2.99 16.71
C ASN A 55 -1.72 -3.16 16.73
N PRO A 56 -1.20 -4.18 17.43
CA PRO A 56 0.24 -4.50 17.37
C PRO A 56 0.65 -5.14 16.03
N ASP A 57 -0.32 -5.55 15.21
CA ASP A 57 -0.08 -6.18 13.91
C ASP A 57 0.21 -5.14 12.82
N GLN A 58 1.08 -5.51 11.89
CA GLN A 58 1.42 -4.70 10.71
C GLN A 58 0.22 -4.54 9.77
N VAL A 59 0.13 -3.37 9.13
CA VAL A 59 -0.89 -3.11 8.10
C VAL A 59 -0.30 -3.35 6.71
N LEU A 60 -0.97 -4.17 5.89
CA LEU A 60 -0.64 -4.29 4.48
C LEU A 60 -1.45 -3.29 3.66
N VAL A 61 -0.76 -2.52 2.83
CA VAL A 61 -1.37 -1.52 1.96
C VAL A 61 -1.04 -1.88 0.51
N CYS A 62 -2.10 -2.00 -0.31
CA CYS A 62 -1.97 -2.36 -1.71
C CYS A 62 -2.72 -1.42 -2.64
N ALA A 63 -2.31 -1.41 -3.90
CA ALA A 63 -3.06 -0.86 -5.03
C ALA A 63 -2.64 -1.59 -6.32
N PRO A 64 -3.46 -1.59 -7.39
CA PRO A 64 -3.10 -2.27 -8.64
C PRO A 64 -1.92 -1.61 -9.39
N SER A 65 -1.76 -0.29 -9.28
CA SER A 65 -0.70 0.45 -9.99
C SER A 65 0.40 0.94 -9.03
N ASN A 66 1.66 0.96 -9.50
CA ASN A 66 2.77 1.46 -8.70
C ASN A 66 2.58 2.93 -8.30
N VAL A 67 2.07 3.76 -9.20
CA VAL A 67 1.83 5.19 -8.94
C VAL A 67 0.86 5.38 -7.77
N ALA A 68 -0.23 4.60 -7.71
CA ALA A 68 -1.17 4.64 -6.60
C ALA A 68 -0.53 4.18 -5.28
N VAL A 69 0.29 3.12 -5.32
CA VAL A 69 1.04 2.67 -4.13
C VAL A 69 2.00 3.75 -3.64
N ASP A 70 2.73 4.41 -4.54
CA ASP A 70 3.73 5.42 -4.19
C ASP A 70 3.08 6.67 -3.58
N GLN A 71 1.97 7.16 -4.17
CA GLN A 71 1.17 8.26 -3.62
C GLN A 71 0.67 7.96 -2.21
N LEU A 72 0.15 6.76 -1.98
CA LEU A 72 -0.35 6.36 -0.67
C LEU A 72 0.80 6.17 0.33
N THR A 73 1.93 5.62 -0.13
CA THR A 73 3.15 5.45 0.67
C THR A 73 3.67 6.79 1.18
N GLU A 74 3.72 7.81 0.32
CA GLU A 74 4.14 9.17 0.69
C GLU A 74 3.25 9.75 1.80
N LYS A 75 1.92 9.62 1.66
CA LYS A 75 0.97 10.11 2.68
C LYS A 75 1.07 9.34 3.99
N ILE A 76 1.24 8.02 3.97
CA ILE A 76 1.41 7.23 5.20
C ILE A 76 2.73 7.62 5.88
N HIS A 77 3.81 7.78 5.11
CA HIS A 77 5.10 8.19 5.66
C HIS A 77 5.04 9.56 6.36
N ALA A 78 4.28 10.52 5.81
CA ALA A 78 4.08 11.83 6.43
C ALA A 78 3.45 11.76 7.84
N THR A 79 2.81 10.65 8.21
CA THR A 79 2.25 10.43 9.56
C THR A 79 3.29 10.04 10.61
N GLY A 80 4.54 9.80 10.20
CA GLY A 80 5.63 9.35 11.07
C GLY A 80 5.62 7.85 11.36
N LEU A 81 4.80 7.06 10.67
CA LEU A 81 4.87 5.60 10.71
C LEU A 81 6.12 5.09 9.99
N LYS A 82 6.63 3.94 10.44
CA LYS A 82 7.71 3.22 9.77
C LYS A 82 7.16 2.43 8.59
N VAL A 83 7.33 2.99 7.40
CA VAL A 83 6.79 2.44 6.15
C VAL A 83 7.88 1.72 5.35
N VAL A 84 7.55 0.57 4.77
CA VAL A 84 8.39 -0.14 3.80
C VAL A 84 7.65 -0.27 2.49
N ARG A 85 8.24 0.24 1.40
CA ARG A 85 7.74 0.07 0.03
C ARG A 85 8.39 -1.14 -0.62
N LEU A 86 7.63 -2.22 -0.80
CA LEU A 86 8.13 -3.42 -1.47
C LEU A 86 7.88 -3.36 -2.98
N THR A 87 8.95 -3.25 -3.77
CA THR A 87 8.91 -3.28 -5.24
C THR A 87 9.37 -4.64 -5.79
N ALA A 88 8.91 -4.96 -7.00
CA ALA A 88 9.47 -6.09 -7.75
C ALA A 88 10.94 -5.82 -8.10
N LYS A 89 11.78 -6.85 -8.13
CA LYS A 89 13.22 -6.73 -8.43
C LYS A 89 13.51 -6.02 -9.76
N SER A 90 12.69 -6.28 -10.78
CA SER A 90 12.78 -5.61 -12.09
C SER A 90 12.54 -4.10 -12.05
N ARG A 91 12.09 -3.55 -10.93
CA ARG A 91 11.82 -2.12 -10.71
C ARG A 91 12.80 -1.46 -9.74
N GLU A 92 13.79 -2.18 -9.21
CA GLU A 92 14.74 -1.61 -8.23
C GLU A 92 15.61 -0.49 -8.82
N ALA A 93 15.84 -0.49 -10.13
CA ALA A 93 16.58 0.58 -10.82
C ALA A 93 15.72 1.80 -11.21
N LEU A 94 14.40 1.77 -10.97
CA LEU A 94 13.50 2.86 -11.34
C LEU A 94 13.37 3.85 -10.19
N ASP A 95 13.55 5.14 -10.49
CA ASP A 95 13.37 6.18 -9.49
C ASP A 95 11.89 6.54 -9.26
N SER A 96 11.58 6.99 -8.05
CA SER A 96 10.25 7.35 -7.56
C SER A 96 10.37 8.33 -6.40
N SER A 97 9.30 9.08 -6.12
CA SER A 97 9.27 10.01 -4.97
C SER A 97 9.45 9.32 -3.61
N VAL A 98 9.32 7.99 -3.56
CA VAL A 98 9.41 7.17 -2.35
C VAL A 98 10.56 6.15 -2.41
N SER A 99 11.54 6.33 -3.29
CA SER A 99 12.68 5.42 -3.46
C SER A 99 13.40 5.15 -2.14
N PHE A 100 13.56 6.17 -1.29
CA PHE A 100 14.18 6.06 0.04
C PHE A 100 13.40 5.17 1.02
N LEU A 101 12.11 4.93 0.77
CA LEU A 101 11.27 4.02 1.55
C LEU A 101 11.27 2.59 0.98
N THR A 102 11.88 2.35 -0.17
CA THR A 102 11.88 1.02 -0.77
C THR A 102 12.71 0.03 0.02
N LEU A 103 12.29 -1.23 0.05
CA LEU A 103 13.00 -2.27 0.82
C LEU A 103 14.47 -2.39 0.41
N HIS A 104 14.75 -2.40 -0.89
CA HIS A 104 16.13 -2.53 -1.39
C HIS A 104 16.98 -1.32 -0.99
N GLN A 105 16.46 -0.09 -1.05
CA GLN A 105 17.20 1.09 -0.62
C GLN A 105 17.42 1.12 0.90
N GLN A 106 16.43 0.68 1.68
CA GLN A 106 16.58 0.55 3.14
C GLN A 106 17.63 -0.52 3.51
N VAL A 107 17.70 -1.63 2.78
CA VAL A 107 18.75 -2.64 2.95
C VAL A 107 20.12 -2.07 2.60
N THR A 108 20.24 -1.37 1.47
CA THR A 108 21.48 -0.72 1.04
C THR A 108 21.97 0.32 2.05
N ASN A 109 21.05 1.07 2.65
CA ASN A 109 21.37 2.11 3.63
C ASN A 109 21.47 1.58 5.08
N SER A 110 21.28 0.28 5.32
CA SER A 110 21.27 -0.30 6.65
C SER A 110 22.67 -0.33 7.26
N THR A 111 22.88 0.41 8.35
CA THR A 111 24.15 0.46 9.08
C THR A 111 24.34 -0.68 10.07
N THR A 112 23.29 -1.47 10.33
CA THR A 112 23.30 -2.55 11.33
C THR A 112 24.12 -3.76 10.88
N HIS A 113 24.26 -3.98 9.57
CA HIS A 113 24.94 -5.14 8.99
C HIS A 113 26.26 -4.74 8.33
N VAL A 114 27.32 -4.56 9.13
CA VAL A 114 28.64 -4.09 8.65
C VAL A 114 29.22 -5.01 7.56
N GLU A 115 29.07 -6.33 7.70
CA GLU A 115 29.56 -7.28 6.68
C GLU A 115 28.78 -7.15 5.36
N LEU A 116 27.47 -6.94 5.43
CA LEU A 116 26.64 -6.71 4.25
C LEU A 116 27.09 -5.44 3.50
N GLN A 117 27.40 -4.37 4.24
CA GLN A 117 27.89 -3.12 3.66
C GLN A 117 29.21 -3.29 2.91
N LYS A 118 30.15 -4.06 3.47
CA LYS A 118 31.41 -4.40 2.79
C LYS A 118 31.17 -5.14 1.48
N LEU A 119 30.23 -6.09 1.47
CA LEU A 119 29.88 -6.85 0.27
C LEU A 119 29.16 -5.99 -0.78
N ILE A 120 28.32 -5.05 -0.37
CA ILE A 120 27.67 -4.08 -1.27
C ILE A 120 28.74 -3.20 -1.94
N MET A 121 29.68 -2.64 -1.16
CA MET A 121 30.78 -1.83 -1.68
C MET A 121 31.63 -2.61 -2.69
N LEU A 122 32.04 -3.83 -2.30
CA LEU A 122 32.85 -4.70 -3.16
C LEU A 122 32.13 -5.03 -4.48
N LYS A 123 30.83 -5.30 -4.43
CA LYS A 123 30.01 -5.57 -5.62
C LYS A 123 29.87 -4.35 -6.52
N ASN A 124 29.75 -3.15 -5.94
CA ASN A 124 29.67 -1.91 -6.72
C ASN A 124 31.00 -1.57 -7.39
N GLU A 125 32.13 -1.90 -6.77
CA GLU A 125 33.48 -1.66 -7.33
C GLU A 125 33.85 -2.68 -8.41
N GLN A 126 33.53 -3.96 -8.20
CA GLN A 126 33.98 -5.06 -9.07
C GLN A 126 32.92 -5.52 -10.08
N GLY A 127 31.66 -5.12 -9.91
CA GLY A 127 30.50 -5.56 -10.70
C GLY A 127 30.00 -6.96 -10.32
N GLU A 128 30.91 -7.88 -10.01
CA GLU A 128 30.60 -9.26 -9.61
C GLU A 128 31.29 -9.64 -8.30
N LEU A 129 30.72 -10.61 -7.59
CA LEU A 129 31.28 -11.19 -6.36
C LEU A 129 31.77 -12.62 -6.62
N SER A 130 32.72 -13.08 -5.80
CA SER A 130 33.10 -14.50 -5.79
C SER A 130 31.89 -15.38 -5.48
N SER A 131 31.93 -16.65 -5.89
CA SER A 131 30.81 -17.59 -5.62
C SER A 131 30.48 -17.73 -4.13
N ASN A 132 31.49 -17.64 -3.27
CA ASN A 132 31.30 -17.72 -1.81
C ASN A 132 30.70 -16.42 -1.27
N ASP A 133 31.19 -15.27 -1.73
CA ASP A 133 30.69 -13.97 -1.30
C ASP A 133 29.28 -13.70 -1.81
N GLU A 134 28.94 -14.13 -3.02
CA GLU A 134 27.58 -14.02 -3.56
C GLU A 134 26.57 -14.85 -2.74
N ARG A 135 26.98 -16.02 -2.21
CA ARG A 135 26.16 -16.83 -1.29
C ARG A 135 25.96 -16.13 0.05
N LYS A 136 27.03 -15.58 0.63
CA LYS A 136 26.98 -14.80 1.88
C LYS A 136 26.13 -13.54 1.71
N TYR A 137 26.36 -12.78 0.65
CA TYR A 137 25.61 -11.59 0.26
C TYR A 137 24.11 -11.88 0.20
N LYS A 138 23.68 -12.91 -0.54
CA LYS A 138 22.26 -13.31 -0.63
C LYS A 138 21.66 -13.67 0.73
N THR A 139 22.45 -14.28 1.61
CA THR A 139 21.99 -14.66 2.96
C THR A 139 21.79 -13.44 3.84
N LEU A 140 22.77 -12.53 3.86
CA LEU A 140 22.73 -11.29 4.63
C LEU A 140 21.64 -10.33 4.13
N ILE A 141 21.44 -10.22 2.81
CA ILE A 141 20.32 -9.46 2.22
C ILE A 141 18.99 -10.00 2.75
N ARG A 142 18.75 -11.32 2.68
CA ARG A 142 17.50 -11.93 3.16
C ARG A 142 17.28 -11.70 4.65
N GLN A 143 18.35 -11.73 5.45
CA GLN A 143 18.27 -11.46 6.88
C GLN A 143 17.89 -9.99 7.14
N CYS A 144 18.57 -9.04 6.49
CA CYS A 144 18.28 -7.61 6.60
C CYS A 144 16.86 -7.28 6.10
N GLU A 145 16.44 -7.84 4.96
CA GLU A 145 15.07 -7.72 4.42
C GLU A 145 14.04 -8.18 5.45
N LYS A 146 14.27 -9.35 6.07
CA LYS A 146 13.37 -9.90 7.10
C LYS A 146 13.29 -8.99 8.31
N GLU A 147 14.40 -8.44 8.78
CA GLU A 147 14.43 -7.52 9.94
C GLU A 147 13.69 -6.22 9.64
N ILE A 148 13.95 -5.60 8.49
CA ILE A 148 13.27 -4.37 8.05
C ILE A 148 11.77 -4.62 7.90
N LEU A 149 11.38 -5.67 7.20
CA LEU A 149 9.98 -6.03 6.99
C LEU A 149 9.29 -6.32 8.31
N SER A 150 9.90 -7.08 9.23
CA SER A 150 9.28 -7.44 10.53
C SER A 150 9.12 -6.25 11.47
N ALA A 151 9.97 -5.23 11.33
CA ALA A 151 9.96 -4.06 12.18
C ALA A 151 9.19 -2.87 11.58
N ALA A 152 8.49 -3.04 10.46
CA ALA A 152 7.67 -2.01 9.83
C ALA A 152 6.31 -1.88 10.52
N ASP A 153 5.75 -0.67 10.58
CA ASP A 153 4.34 -0.47 10.96
C ASP A 153 3.43 -0.81 9.76
N VAL A 154 3.90 -0.47 8.55
CA VAL A 154 3.14 -0.59 7.30
C VAL A 154 4.04 -1.10 6.18
N ILE A 155 3.52 -2.06 5.43
CA ILE A 155 4.14 -2.53 4.18
C ILE A 155 3.25 -2.11 3.01
N CYS A 156 3.82 -1.38 2.06
CA CYS A 156 3.16 -0.92 0.85
C CYS A 156 3.69 -1.69 -0.37
N CYS A 157 2.80 -2.30 -1.16
CA CYS A 157 3.18 -2.98 -2.40
C CYS A 157 2.04 -2.96 -3.42
N THR A 158 2.27 -3.43 -4.65
CA THR A 158 1.13 -3.65 -5.56
C THR A 158 0.32 -4.87 -5.12
N CYS A 159 -0.93 -5.00 -5.57
CA CYS A 159 -1.75 -6.18 -5.29
C CYS A 159 -1.03 -7.47 -5.70
N VAL A 160 -0.47 -7.51 -6.92
CA VAL A 160 0.37 -8.63 -7.39
C VAL A 160 1.66 -8.76 -6.56
N GLY A 161 2.28 -7.63 -6.19
CA GLY A 161 3.49 -7.60 -5.36
C GLY A 161 3.29 -8.16 -3.95
N ALA A 162 2.06 -8.25 -3.46
CA ALA A 162 1.77 -8.92 -2.19
C ALA A 162 2.08 -10.43 -2.23
N GLY A 163 2.11 -11.03 -3.42
CA GLY A 163 2.53 -12.42 -3.65
C GLY A 163 4.05 -12.64 -3.64
N ASP A 164 4.86 -11.61 -3.37
CA ASP A 164 6.31 -11.74 -3.33
C ASP A 164 6.77 -12.74 -2.25
N PRO A 165 7.70 -13.67 -2.56
CA PRO A 165 8.20 -14.66 -1.60
C PRO A 165 8.73 -14.07 -0.30
N ARG A 166 9.21 -12.82 -0.30
CA ARG A 166 9.68 -12.10 0.90
C ARG A 166 8.56 -11.85 1.90
N LEU A 167 7.29 -11.82 1.47
CA LEU A 167 6.11 -11.67 2.32
C LEU A 167 5.46 -13.00 2.72
N SER A 168 5.86 -14.12 2.11
CA SER A 168 5.18 -15.43 2.26
C SER A 168 5.03 -15.96 3.70
N LYS A 169 5.90 -15.54 4.62
CA LYS A 169 5.88 -15.95 6.03
C LYS A 169 5.19 -14.94 6.95
N LEU A 170 4.85 -13.75 6.44
CA LEU A 170 4.15 -12.72 7.19
C LEU A 170 2.63 -12.95 7.09
N LYS A 171 1.91 -12.51 8.12
CA LYS A 171 0.45 -12.50 8.12
C LYS A 171 -0.03 -11.08 8.37
N PHE A 172 -0.98 -10.64 7.55
CA PHE A 172 -1.54 -9.31 7.61
C PHE A 172 -2.99 -9.41 8.03
N ARG A 173 -3.25 -9.22 9.33
CA ARG A 173 -4.61 -9.23 9.87
C ARG A 173 -5.44 -8.10 9.26
N THR A 174 -4.79 -6.99 8.90
CA THR A 174 -5.42 -5.79 8.37
C THR A 174 -4.85 -5.45 7.00
N VAL A 175 -5.73 -5.35 6.01
CA VAL A 175 -5.37 -5.04 4.62
C VAL A 175 -6.19 -3.86 4.12
N LEU A 176 -5.54 -2.86 3.54
CA LEU A 176 -6.19 -1.79 2.77
C LEU A 176 -5.79 -1.88 1.31
N ILE A 177 -6.76 -1.89 0.40
CA ILE A 177 -6.55 -1.86 -1.05
C ILE A 177 -7.12 -0.55 -1.59
N ASP A 178 -6.27 0.35 -2.05
CA ASP A 178 -6.66 1.59 -2.75
C ASP A 178 -6.79 1.34 -4.25
N GLU A 179 -7.63 2.13 -4.91
CA GLU A 179 -8.03 1.94 -6.31
C GLU A 179 -8.50 0.50 -6.61
N ALA A 180 -9.19 -0.14 -5.66
CA ALA A 180 -9.64 -1.54 -5.74
C ALA A 180 -10.61 -1.81 -6.90
N THR A 181 -11.27 -0.76 -7.42
CA THR A 181 -12.15 -0.86 -8.59
C THR A 181 -11.37 -1.05 -9.90
N GLN A 182 -10.08 -0.72 -9.94
CA GLN A 182 -9.22 -0.92 -11.12
C GLN A 182 -8.59 -2.31 -11.17
N ALA A 183 -8.71 -3.11 -10.11
CA ALA A 183 -8.13 -4.45 -10.02
C ALA A 183 -9.18 -5.52 -10.29
N ALA A 184 -8.81 -6.53 -11.10
CA ALA A 184 -9.66 -7.70 -11.25
C ALA A 184 -9.78 -8.41 -9.89
N GLU A 185 -10.89 -9.08 -9.64
CA GLU A 185 -11.11 -9.74 -8.35
C GLU A 185 -9.97 -10.69 -7.94
N PRO A 186 -9.44 -11.58 -8.82
CA PRO A 186 -8.33 -12.46 -8.44
C PRO A 186 -7.07 -11.69 -8.02
N GLU A 187 -6.83 -10.52 -8.60
CA GLU A 187 -5.71 -9.65 -8.24
C GLU A 187 -5.90 -9.06 -6.83
N CYS A 188 -7.13 -8.61 -6.50
CA CYS A 188 -7.46 -8.18 -5.13
C CYS A 188 -7.32 -9.29 -4.09
N MET A 189 -7.52 -10.55 -4.49
CA MET A 189 -7.43 -11.69 -3.56
C MET A 189 -6.00 -11.98 -3.08
N ILE A 190 -4.97 -11.63 -3.86
CA ILE A 190 -3.56 -11.91 -3.54
C ILE A 190 -3.17 -11.38 -2.15
N PRO A 191 -3.37 -10.10 -1.80
CA PRO A 191 -3.08 -9.61 -0.45
C PRO A 191 -4.07 -10.14 0.61
N LEU A 192 -5.32 -10.45 0.25
CA LEU A 192 -6.34 -10.86 1.21
C LEU A 192 -6.13 -12.28 1.75
N VAL A 193 -5.53 -13.18 0.97
CA VAL A 193 -5.23 -14.54 1.41
C VAL A 193 -4.05 -14.63 2.40
N LEU A 194 -3.37 -13.51 2.69
CA LEU A 194 -2.26 -13.44 3.64
C LEU A 194 -2.72 -13.33 5.11
N GLY A 195 -3.86 -13.93 5.45
CA GLY A 195 -4.40 -13.98 6.81
C GLY A 195 -5.28 -12.79 7.20
N CYS A 196 -5.86 -12.09 6.22
CA CYS A 196 -6.73 -10.94 6.43
C CYS A 196 -7.95 -11.28 7.30
N LYS A 197 -8.22 -10.42 8.30
CA LYS A 197 -9.43 -10.45 9.14
C LYS A 197 -10.17 -9.11 9.13
N GLN A 198 -9.51 -8.03 8.72
CA GLN A 198 -10.09 -6.71 8.50
C GLN A 198 -9.62 -6.16 7.14
N VAL A 199 -10.56 -5.89 6.25
CA VAL A 199 -10.29 -5.36 4.91
C VAL A 199 -10.98 -4.01 4.68
N VAL A 200 -10.25 -3.10 4.06
CA VAL A 200 -10.76 -1.83 3.56
C VAL A 200 -10.51 -1.77 2.06
N LEU A 201 -11.58 -1.75 1.27
CA LEU A 201 -11.48 -1.56 -0.18
C LEU A 201 -11.88 -0.12 -0.49
N VAL A 202 -10.99 0.62 -1.12
CA VAL A 202 -11.18 2.01 -1.51
C VAL A 202 -11.18 2.09 -3.03
N GLY A 203 -12.14 2.80 -3.61
CA GLY A 203 -12.22 2.91 -5.06
C GLY A 203 -13.38 3.80 -5.51
N ASP A 204 -13.63 3.79 -6.80
CA ASP A 204 -14.78 4.46 -7.40
C ASP A 204 -15.24 3.71 -8.64
N HIS A 205 -16.41 3.07 -8.54
CA HIS A 205 -16.98 2.26 -9.64
C HIS A 205 -17.49 3.11 -10.81
N GLN A 206 -17.46 4.45 -10.67
CA GLN A 206 -17.74 5.37 -11.78
C GLN A 206 -16.47 5.73 -12.57
N GLN A 207 -15.29 5.28 -12.13
CA GLN A 207 -14.02 5.45 -12.81
C GLN A 207 -13.64 4.19 -13.60
N LEU A 208 -12.39 4.11 -14.06
CA LEU A 208 -11.89 2.99 -14.83
C LEU A 208 -11.97 1.68 -14.02
N GLY A 209 -12.45 0.62 -14.68
CA GLY A 209 -12.41 -0.75 -14.17
C GLY A 209 -11.14 -1.50 -14.60
N PRO A 210 -11.07 -2.82 -14.32
CA PRO A 210 -9.95 -3.67 -14.70
C PRO A 210 -9.79 -3.79 -16.22
N VAL A 211 -8.55 -3.74 -16.71
CA VAL A 211 -8.23 -3.90 -18.13
C VAL A 211 -8.11 -5.39 -18.49
N ILE A 212 -9.15 -5.96 -19.12
CA ILE A 212 -9.17 -7.37 -19.54
C ILE A 212 -9.06 -7.49 -21.06
N MET A 213 -7.86 -7.88 -21.52
CA MET A 213 -7.56 -8.01 -22.96
C MET A 213 -8.37 -9.12 -23.65
N ASN A 214 -8.62 -10.24 -22.94
CA ASN A 214 -9.36 -11.35 -23.50
C ASN A 214 -10.88 -11.08 -23.44
N LYS A 215 -11.50 -10.82 -24.59
CA LYS A 215 -12.94 -10.55 -24.71
C LYS A 215 -13.86 -11.67 -24.21
N LYS A 216 -13.42 -12.94 -24.22
CA LYS A 216 -14.22 -14.05 -23.65
C LYS A 216 -14.19 -13.99 -22.13
N ALA A 217 -13.01 -13.79 -21.52
CA ALA A 217 -12.87 -13.65 -20.07
C ALA A 217 -13.60 -12.40 -19.54
N ALA A 218 -13.51 -11.27 -20.27
CA ALA A 218 -14.24 -10.05 -19.92
C ALA A 218 -15.75 -10.28 -19.87
N ARG A 219 -16.32 -10.89 -20.93
CA ARG A 219 -17.74 -11.26 -20.98
C ARG A 219 -18.16 -12.30 -19.94
N ALA A 220 -17.23 -13.14 -19.50
CA ALA A 220 -17.45 -14.09 -18.42
C ALA A 220 -17.40 -13.46 -17.01
N GLY A 221 -17.20 -12.13 -16.90
CA GLY A 221 -17.30 -11.39 -15.65
C GLY A 221 -15.96 -10.95 -15.05
N LEU A 222 -14.81 -11.24 -15.68
CA LEU A 222 -13.50 -10.87 -15.13
C LEU A 222 -13.26 -9.35 -15.06
N THR A 223 -14.11 -8.55 -15.74
CA THR A 223 -14.11 -7.08 -15.61
C THR A 223 -14.79 -6.59 -14.33
N GLN A 224 -15.50 -7.44 -13.60
CA GLN A 224 -16.10 -7.06 -12.32
C GLN A 224 -15.02 -7.12 -11.23
N SER A 225 -14.78 -5.98 -10.58
CA SER A 225 -13.90 -5.89 -9.41
C SER A 225 -14.56 -6.51 -8.17
N LEU A 226 -13.73 -6.90 -7.19
CA LEU A 226 -14.23 -7.35 -5.89
C LEU A 226 -15.09 -6.28 -5.20
N PHE A 227 -14.71 -5.00 -5.36
CA PHE A 227 -15.46 -3.87 -4.83
C PHE A 227 -16.88 -3.85 -5.39
N GLU A 228 -17.04 -3.91 -6.72
CA GLU A 228 -18.34 -3.88 -7.39
C GLU A 228 -19.19 -5.10 -7.01
N ARG A 229 -18.58 -6.30 -6.98
CA ARG A 229 -19.31 -7.51 -6.58
C ARG A 229 -19.87 -7.38 -5.16
N LEU A 230 -19.10 -6.85 -4.21
CA LEU A 230 -19.58 -6.64 -2.84
C LEU A 230 -20.71 -5.61 -2.76
N VAL A 231 -20.68 -4.56 -3.60
CA VAL A 231 -21.78 -3.60 -3.72
C VAL A 231 -23.06 -4.28 -4.24
N VAL A 232 -22.95 -5.11 -5.28
CA VAL A 232 -24.08 -5.89 -5.83
C VAL A 232 -24.66 -6.84 -4.77
N LEU A 233 -23.81 -7.42 -3.93
CA LEU A 233 -24.22 -8.28 -2.80
C LEU A 233 -24.81 -7.50 -1.61
N GLY A 234 -25.02 -6.18 -1.72
CA GLY A 234 -25.70 -5.36 -0.72
C GLY A 234 -24.78 -4.65 0.28
N ASN A 235 -23.45 -4.75 0.14
CA ASN A 235 -22.52 -4.00 1.00
C ASN A 235 -22.52 -2.53 0.57
N ARG A 236 -23.05 -1.64 1.42
CA ARG A 236 -23.15 -0.21 1.10
C ARG A 236 -21.81 0.51 1.30
N PRO A 237 -21.23 1.13 0.26
CA PRO A 237 -20.02 1.93 0.42
C PRO A 237 -20.25 3.20 1.23
N ILE A 238 -19.25 3.56 2.03
CA ILE A 238 -19.17 4.86 2.68
C ILE A 238 -18.71 5.86 1.63
N ARG A 239 -19.53 6.86 1.33
CA ARG A 239 -19.23 7.87 0.30
C ARG A 239 -18.51 9.08 0.88
N LEU A 240 -17.38 9.46 0.30
CA LEU A 240 -16.75 10.75 0.52
C LEU A 240 -17.47 11.80 -0.33
N GLN A 241 -17.96 12.87 0.29
CA GLN A 241 -18.93 13.78 -0.34
C GLN A 241 -18.35 15.15 -0.73
N VAL A 242 -17.27 15.57 -0.08
CA VAL A 242 -16.72 16.92 -0.24
C VAL A 242 -15.47 16.86 -1.11
N LEU A 243 -15.51 17.57 -2.25
CA LEU A 243 -14.32 17.85 -3.05
C LEU A 243 -13.37 18.72 -2.24
N CYS A 244 -12.15 18.24 -2.01
CA CYS A 244 -11.06 19.06 -1.52
C CYS A 244 -10.71 20.04 -2.64
N ARG A 245 -11.14 21.30 -2.53
CA ARG A 245 -10.76 22.36 -3.46
C ARG A 245 -9.23 22.40 -3.51
N THR A 246 -8.65 22.18 -4.70
CA THR A 246 -7.35 22.77 -5.02
C THR A 246 -7.45 24.25 -4.70
N VAL A 247 -6.49 24.75 -3.91
CA VAL A 247 -6.37 26.18 -3.60
C VAL A 247 -6.60 26.96 -4.89
N SER A 248 -7.66 27.75 -4.92
CA SER A 248 -7.95 28.68 -6.00
C SER A 248 -6.67 29.48 -6.26
N ARG A 249 -6.15 29.42 -7.50
CA ARG A 249 -5.16 30.39 -7.97
C ARG A 249 -5.67 31.79 -7.55
N PRO A 250 -4.83 32.66 -6.97
CA PRO A 250 -5.26 34.02 -6.74
C PRO A 250 -5.68 34.59 -8.10
N LEU A 251 -6.93 35.06 -8.17
CA LEU A 251 -7.36 35.95 -9.23
C LEU A 251 -6.50 37.21 -9.04
N ASN A 252 -5.47 37.35 -9.88
CA ASN A 252 -4.81 38.63 -10.06
C ASN A 252 -5.88 39.58 -10.62
N VAL A 253 -6.31 40.51 -9.77
CA VAL A 253 -6.99 41.75 -10.17
C VAL A 253 -5.94 42.83 -10.25
#